data_AF-A0A1S8WLZ3-F1
#
_entry.id   AF-A0A1S8WLZ3-F1
#
_cell.length_a   1.000
_cell.length_b   1.000
_cell.length_c   1.000
_cell.angle_alpha   90.00
_cell.angle_beta   90.00
_cell.angle_gamma   90.00
#
_symmetry.space_group_name_H-M   'P 1'
#
loop_
_entity.id
_entity.type
_entity.pdbx_description
1 polymer ?
#
loop_
_entity_poly.entity_id
_entity_poly.type
_entity_poly.pdbx_seq_one_letter_code
_entity_poly.pdbx_strand_id
1 'polypeptide(L)'
;MLDEDSLKFMERYLTPAYVSRARERHSRVKNRLSRVLQEGRLPEQGFSESEIETFFLQLGSMDSNNWESGVGVGEREGRILLDFIHRRHYGLAHGIGRSGDITAIQPKAPGSSLVNKLTNQLLLDWLKKSGSPATSNCFLVPMATGMTLTLCLLSLKRRRPAGARFVLWPRIDQKSCFKCIVAAGLVPVPIDLCVGTTDAKRSKECEHQLGCNLDQLCLACIKPALFLRERWPEAADDQGVTQEDAKRCGPESIVCILSTTLCFSPRIPDSHMAITLQLMQMMVIYDCDE
;
A
#
# COMPACT_ATOMS: atom_id res chain seq x y z
N MET A 1 22.73 14.59 19.69
CA MET A 1 23.49 14.70 20.95
C MET A 1 24.15 16.06 21.12
N LEU A 2 24.70 16.70 20.07
CA LEU A 2 25.19 18.08 20.21
C LEU A 2 24.03 19.05 19.96
N ASP A 3 23.49 19.64 21.03
CA ASP A 3 22.59 20.78 20.96
C ASP A 3 23.37 22.11 20.91
N GLU A 4 22.66 23.23 20.78
CA GLU A 4 23.29 24.55 20.71
C GLU A 4 24.10 24.88 21.98
N ASP A 5 23.64 24.39 23.13
CA ASP A 5 24.34 24.58 24.40
C ASP A 5 25.66 23.80 24.43
N SER A 6 25.65 22.55 23.95
CA SER A 6 26.85 21.74 23.76
C SER A 6 27.86 22.42 22.83
N LEU A 7 27.39 23.05 21.75
CA LEU A 7 28.24 23.80 20.82
C LEU A 7 28.90 25.00 21.49
N LYS A 8 28.20 25.70 22.37
CA LYS A 8 28.76 26.81 23.15
C LYS A 8 29.84 26.35 24.12
N PHE A 9 29.66 25.20 24.77
CA PHE A 9 30.67 24.67 25.70
C PHE A 9 31.96 24.23 25.00
N MET A 10 31.89 23.88 23.72
CA MET A 10 33.07 23.50 22.92
C MET A 10 34.05 24.66 22.65
N GLU A 11 33.63 25.91 22.79
CA GLU A 11 34.51 27.08 22.66
C GLU A 11 35.60 27.13 23.74
N ARG A 12 35.46 26.35 24.82
CA ARG A 12 36.53 26.15 25.82
C ARG A 12 37.69 25.32 25.30
N TYR A 13 37.47 24.50 24.27
CA TYR A 13 38.44 23.53 23.74
C TYR A 13 38.86 23.83 22.30
N LEU A 14 38.00 24.52 21.54
CA LEU A 14 38.20 24.83 20.13
C LEU A 14 38.12 26.33 19.91
N THR A 15 38.82 26.82 18.88
CA THR A 15 38.69 28.24 18.52
C THR A 15 37.27 28.55 18.03
N PRO A 16 36.76 29.77 18.27
CA PRO A 16 35.40 30.16 17.86
C PRO A 16 35.13 29.94 16.36
N ALA A 17 36.15 30.09 15.51
CA ALA A 17 36.02 29.87 14.08
C ALA A 17 35.70 28.39 13.73
N TYR A 18 36.33 27.43 14.41
CA TYR A 18 36.05 26.00 14.18
C TYR A 18 34.69 25.59 14.74
N VAL A 19 34.30 26.12 15.91
CA VAL A 19 32.96 25.90 16.48
C VAL A 19 31.88 26.46 15.56
N SER A 20 32.09 27.66 15.00
CA SER A 20 31.16 28.27 14.05
C SER A 20 30.95 27.42 12.80
N ARG A 21 32.03 26.88 12.20
CA ARG A 21 31.93 25.97 11.05
C ARG A 21 31.18 24.68 11.38
N ALA A 22 31.42 24.10 12.57
CA ALA A 22 30.70 22.92 13.02
C ALA A 22 29.19 23.20 13.22
N ARG A 23 28.86 24.34 13.83
CA ARG A 23 27.49 24.83 14.00
C ARG A 23 26.78 25.02 12.66
N GLU A 24 27.42 25.70 11.71
CA GLU A 24 26.86 25.91 10.37
C GLU A 24 26.51 24.58 9.68
N ARG A 25 27.44 23.61 9.73
CA ARG A 25 27.21 22.28 9.16
C ARG A 25 26.05 21.55 9.84
N HIS A 26 26.00 21.57 11.17
CA HIS A 26 24.94 20.91 11.93
C HIS A 26 23.56 21.54 11.66
N SER A 27 23.50 22.88 11.65
CA SER A 27 22.29 23.64 11.34
C SER A 27 21.76 23.36 9.94
N ARG A 28 22.63 23.17 8.95
CA ARG A 28 22.19 22.82 7.58
C ARG A 28 21.45 21.49 7.53
N VAL A 29 21.97 20.45 8.19
CA VAL A 29 21.32 19.12 8.25
C VAL A 29 20.00 19.21 9.02
N LYS A 30 20.03 19.86 10.19
CA LYS A 30 18.85 20.09 11.02
C LYS A 30 17.75 20.83 10.27
N ASN A 31 18.08 21.88 9.53
CA ASN A 31 17.12 22.66 8.75
C ASN A 31 16.46 21.83 7.64
N ARG A 32 17.24 20.99 6.93
CA ARG A 32 16.69 20.07 5.93
C ARG A 32 15.73 19.06 6.55
N LEU A 33 16.10 18.45 7.67
CA LEU A 33 15.24 17.50 8.37
C LEU A 33 13.98 18.16 8.93
N SER A 34 14.10 19.34 9.55
CA SER A 34 12.98 20.13 10.03
C SER A 34 12.00 20.44 8.91
N ARG A 35 12.51 20.78 7.70
CA ARG A 35 11.66 21.01 6.54
C ARG A 35 10.87 19.77 6.14
N VAL A 36 11.50 18.59 6.14
CA VAL A 36 10.82 17.32 5.87
C VAL A 36 9.75 17.02 6.92
N LEU A 37 10.02 17.26 8.20
CA LEU A 37 9.05 17.05 9.28
C LEU A 37 7.88 18.05 9.24
N GLN A 38 8.13 19.30 8.84
CA GLN A 38 7.12 20.35 8.72
C GLN A 38 6.23 20.17 7.49
N GLU A 39 6.85 19.87 6.34
CA GLU A 39 6.13 19.81 5.06
C GLU A 39 5.58 18.41 4.77
N GLY A 40 6.18 17.35 5.34
CA GLY A 40 5.83 15.96 5.04
C GLY A 40 6.16 15.55 3.60
N ARG A 41 7.13 16.21 2.96
CA ARG A 41 7.49 16.01 1.54
C ARG A 41 8.89 15.43 1.37
N LEU A 42 9.08 14.70 0.28
CA LEU A 42 10.40 14.19 -0.09
C LEU A 42 11.35 15.36 -0.37
N PRO A 43 12.58 15.33 0.16
CA PRO A 43 13.58 16.34 -0.14
C PRO A 43 14.04 16.22 -1.60
N GLU A 44 14.35 17.34 -2.25
CA GLU A 44 14.87 17.35 -3.62
C GLU A 44 16.20 16.60 -3.75
N GLN A 45 17.04 16.74 -2.72
CA GLN A 45 18.31 16.01 -2.60
C GLN A 45 18.22 15.06 -1.42
N GLY A 46 18.56 13.79 -1.67
CA GLY A 46 18.61 12.75 -0.64
C GLY A 46 19.54 13.11 0.52
N PHE A 47 19.23 12.60 1.69
CA PHE A 47 20.15 12.62 2.82
C PHE A 47 21.28 11.61 2.59
N SER A 48 22.46 11.87 3.15
CA SER A 48 23.52 10.87 3.17
C SER A 48 23.16 9.71 4.11
N GLU A 49 23.80 8.56 3.95
CA GLU A 49 23.55 7.40 4.82
C GLU A 49 23.80 7.72 6.30
N SER A 50 24.83 8.50 6.61
CA SER A 50 25.13 8.94 7.98
C SER A 50 24.06 9.89 8.56
N GLU A 51 23.48 10.76 7.74
CA GLU A 51 22.36 11.61 8.14
C GLU A 51 21.11 10.76 8.44
N ILE A 52 20.82 9.77 7.60
CA ILE A 52 19.69 8.84 7.76
C ILE A 52 19.87 7.99 9.03
N GLU A 53 21.04 7.38 9.21
CA GLU A 53 21.35 6.56 10.39
C GLU A 53 21.26 7.37 11.68
N THR A 54 21.83 8.59 11.70
CA THR A 54 21.73 9.48 12.87
C THR A 54 20.28 9.78 13.22
N PHE A 55 19.44 10.02 12.22
CA PHE A 55 18.01 10.28 12.43
C PHE A 55 17.29 9.05 12.98
N PHE A 56 17.54 7.85 12.46
CA PHE A 56 16.93 6.61 12.97
C PHE A 56 17.40 6.26 14.38
N LEU A 57 18.67 6.50 14.73
CA LEU A 57 19.17 6.32 16.10
C LEU A 57 18.47 7.29 17.08
N GLN A 58 18.23 8.54 16.66
CA GLN A 58 17.45 9.49 17.45
C GLN A 58 16.00 9.02 17.64
N LEU A 59 15.34 8.57 16.58
CA LEU A 59 13.98 8.03 16.66
C LEU A 59 13.91 6.78 17.55
N GLY A 60 14.86 5.86 17.43
CA GLY A 60 14.96 4.68 18.28
C GLY A 60 15.01 5.05 19.76
N SER A 61 15.80 6.06 20.12
CA SER A 61 15.92 6.52 21.52
C SER A 61 14.62 7.07 22.12
N MET A 62 13.63 7.42 21.28
CA MET A 62 12.32 7.90 21.73
C MET A 62 11.40 6.76 22.21
N ASP A 63 11.62 5.52 21.78
CA ASP A 63 10.78 4.38 22.15
C ASP A 63 11.13 3.87 23.55
N SER A 64 10.10 3.53 24.33
CA SER A 64 10.25 3.22 25.76
C SER A 64 11.13 2.00 26.06
N ASN A 65 11.25 1.06 25.12
CA ASN A 65 12.14 -0.10 25.26
C ASN A 65 13.63 0.26 25.27
N ASN A 66 13.99 1.50 24.91
CA ASN A 66 15.37 1.98 24.90
C ASN A 66 15.69 2.92 26.09
N TRP A 67 14.77 3.12 27.03
CA TRP A 67 14.99 3.99 28.19
C TRP A 67 15.67 3.24 29.35
N GLU A 68 16.75 3.80 29.87
CA GLU A 68 17.54 3.19 30.96
C GLU A 68 16.75 3.07 32.28
N SER A 69 15.80 3.99 32.53
CA SER A 69 15.02 4.06 33.77
C SER A 69 13.66 3.34 33.71
N GLY A 70 13.37 2.65 32.60
CA GLY A 70 12.09 1.96 32.40
C GLY A 70 12.09 0.56 33.03
N VAL A 71 11.20 0.30 33.99
CA VAL A 71 10.90 -1.07 34.45
C VAL A 71 9.66 -1.58 33.71
N GLY A 72 9.89 -2.36 32.65
CA GLY A 72 8.81 -2.97 31.87
C GLY A 72 8.28 -4.24 32.51
N VAL A 73 7.06 -4.20 33.08
CA VAL A 73 6.38 -5.35 33.70
C VAL A 73 5.32 -6.02 32.80
N GLY A 74 5.09 -5.48 31.60
CA GLY A 74 4.12 -6.03 30.65
C GLY A 74 4.62 -7.24 29.88
N GLU A 75 3.72 -7.84 29.12
CA GLU A 75 3.97 -8.96 28.22
C GLU A 75 4.65 -8.52 26.91
N ARG A 76 4.46 -7.25 26.51
CA ARG A 76 4.97 -6.69 25.24
C ARG A 76 5.80 -5.43 25.48
N GLU A 77 6.98 -5.64 26.06
CA GLU A 77 7.93 -4.57 26.44
C GLU A 77 9.05 -4.33 25.42
N GLY A 78 8.98 -4.93 24.24
CA GLY A 78 10.00 -4.72 23.19
C GLY A 78 11.41 -5.19 23.60
N ARG A 79 11.51 -6.16 24.52
CA ARG A 79 12.80 -6.71 24.98
C ARG A 79 13.52 -7.41 23.83
N ILE A 80 14.77 -7.03 23.56
CA ILE A 80 15.60 -7.61 22.51
C ILE A 80 16.74 -8.39 23.16
N LEU A 81 16.90 -9.67 22.78
CA LEU A 81 17.92 -10.56 23.36
C LEU A 81 19.32 -10.33 22.75
N LEU A 82 19.40 -10.02 21.46
CA LEU A 82 20.67 -9.97 20.71
C LEU A 82 20.94 -8.56 20.19
N ASP A 83 22.12 -8.02 20.50
CA ASP A 83 22.55 -6.69 20.07
C ASP A 83 22.60 -6.52 18.55
N PHE A 84 22.86 -7.60 17.81
CA PHE A 84 22.81 -7.55 16.35
C PHE A 84 21.40 -7.27 15.83
N ILE A 85 20.36 -7.84 16.46
CA ILE A 85 18.96 -7.58 16.09
C ILE A 85 18.58 -6.15 16.48
N HIS A 86 19.01 -5.70 17.65
CA HIS A 86 18.81 -4.31 18.10
C HIS A 86 19.38 -3.32 17.07
N ARG A 87 20.65 -3.48 16.70
CA ARG A 87 21.33 -2.62 15.72
C ARG A 87 20.70 -2.70 14.33
N ARG A 88 20.35 -3.88 13.84
CA ARG A 88 19.69 -4.07 12.53
C ARG A 88 18.37 -3.31 12.42
N HIS A 89 17.66 -3.13 13.53
CA HIS A 89 16.36 -2.45 13.58
C HIS A 89 16.44 -1.06 14.24
N TYR A 90 17.63 -0.49 14.43
CA TYR A 90 17.83 0.82 15.09
C TYR A 90 17.14 0.93 16.47
N GLY A 91 16.98 -0.19 17.17
CA GLY A 91 16.27 -0.25 18.46
C GLY A 91 14.73 -0.11 18.39
N LEU A 92 14.14 -0.05 17.20
CA LEU A 92 12.69 0.05 16.99
C LEU A 92 12.02 -1.33 17.15
N ALA A 93 11.52 -1.63 18.35
CA ALA A 93 11.07 -2.99 18.71
C ALA A 93 9.55 -3.17 18.77
N HIS A 94 8.78 -2.08 18.89
CA HIS A 94 7.34 -2.14 19.17
C HIS A 94 6.46 -2.32 17.92
N GLY A 95 7.02 -2.15 16.72
CA GLY A 95 6.26 -2.16 15.48
C GLY A 95 5.42 -0.89 15.28
N ILE A 96 4.39 -0.98 14.43
CA ILE A 96 3.52 0.15 14.08
C ILE A 96 2.09 -0.06 14.58
N GLY A 97 1.41 1.04 14.91
CA GLY A 97 -0.01 1.03 15.24
C GLY A 97 -0.34 0.47 16.63
N ARG A 98 -1.61 0.14 16.80
CA ARG A 98 -2.21 -0.47 17.99
C ARG A 98 -3.09 -1.65 17.59
N SER A 99 -3.52 -2.44 18.57
CA SER A 99 -4.30 -3.67 18.35
C SER A 99 -5.57 -3.50 17.50
N GLY A 100 -6.19 -2.31 17.49
CA GLY A 100 -7.39 -2.01 16.70
C GLY A 100 -7.20 -1.04 15.53
N ASP A 101 -6.02 -0.43 15.39
CA ASP A 101 -5.77 0.61 14.37
C ASP A 101 -4.27 0.69 14.04
N ILE A 102 -3.92 0.35 12.81
CA ILE A 102 -2.54 0.33 12.31
C ILE A 102 -1.93 1.74 12.17
N THR A 103 -2.76 2.77 12.08
CA THR A 103 -2.35 4.16 11.89
C THR A 103 -2.27 4.95 13.21
N ALA A 104 -2.78 4.38 14.29
CA ALA A 104 -2.79 5.00 15.61
C ALA A 104 -1.37 5.15 16.18
N ILE A 105 -1.18 6.22 16.96
CA ILE A 105 0.07 6.46 17.70
C ILE A 105 0.18 5.43 18.81
N GLN A 106 1.34 4.77 18.91
CA GLN A 106 1.69 3.85 19.98
C GLN A 106 2.34 4.61 21.14
N PRO A 107 1.71 4.73 22.32
CA PRO A 107 2.26 5.49 23.44
C PRO A 107 3.62 4.98 23.94
N LYS A 108 3.87 3.67 23.84
CA LYS A 108 5.17 3.05 24.18
C LYS A 108 6.25 3.24 23.11
N ALA A 109 5.87 3.71 21.92
CA ALA A 109 6.76 3.82 20.78
C ALA A 109 6.53 5.10 19.96
N PRO A 110 6.78 6.30 20.53
CA PRO A 110 6.65 7.57 19.82
C PRO A 110 7.55 7.67 18.59
N GLY A 111 8.77 7.12 18.65
CA GLY A 111 9.73 7.10 17.55
C GLY A 111 9.22 6.23 16.39
N SER A 112 8.84 4.99 16.69
CA SER A 112 8.22 4.09 15.68
C SER A 112 6.93 4.68 15.09
N SER A 113 6.13 5.38 15.91
CA SER A 113 4.91 6.05 15.45
C SER A 113 5.20 7.20 14.49
N LEU A 114 6.24 7.99 14.78
CA LEU A 114 6.68 9.08 13.90
C LEU A 114 7.22 8.53 12.58
N VAL A 115 8.02 7.45 12.61
CA VAL A 115 8.48 6.77 11.39
C VAL A 115 7.29 6.39 10.52
N ASN A 116 6.30 5.66 11.07
CA ASN A 116 5.12 5.25 10.31
C ASN A 116 4.37 6.43 9.69
N LYS A 117 4.09 7.48 10.47
CA LYS A 117 3.35 8.65 9.99
C LYS A 117 4.11 9.42 8.92
N LEU A 118 5.40 9.66 9.14
CA LEU A 118 6.24 10.37 8.17
C LEU A 118 6.37 9.57 6.89
N THR A 119 6.61 8.25 6.96
CA THR A 119 6.66 7.38 5.78
C THR A 119 5.38 7.45 4.97
N ASN A 120 4.20 7.45 5.61
CA ASN A 120 2.93 7.57 4.90
C ASN A 120 2.76 8.92 4.20
N GLN A 121 3.24 10.03 4.80
CA GLN A 121 3.20 11.35 4.17
C GLN A 121 4.17 11.45 2.99
N LEU A 122 5.40 10.96 3.16
CA LEU A 122 6.40 10.91 2.10
C LEU A 122 5.94 10.05 0.92
N LEU A 123 5.29 8.91 1.22
CA LEU A 123 4.69 8.05 0.20
C LEU A 123 3.56 8.76 -0.55
N LEU A 124 2.71 9.52 0.16
CA LEU A 124 1.64 10.29 -0.46
C LEU A 124 2.18 11.39 -1.39
N ASP A 125 3.22 12.10 -0.95
CA ASP A 125 3.92 13.09 -1.78
C ASP A 125 4.54 12.44 -3.02
N TRP A 126 5.12 11.25 -2.87
CA TRP A 126 5.68 10.47 -3.98
C TRP A 126 4.60 10.05 -4.98
N LEU A 127 3.49 9.44 -4.53
CA LEU A 127 2.38 9.01 -5.39
C LEU A 127 1.78 10.16 -6.20
N LYS A 128 1.65 11.33 -5.57
CA LYS A 128 1.18 12.54 -6.25
C LYS A 128 2.12 13.01 -7.34
N LYS A 129 3.44 12.96 -7.07
CA LYS A 129 4.48 13.34 -8.03
C LYS A 129 4.68 12.29 -9.13
N SER A 130 4.41 11.02 -8.86
CA SER A 130 4.66 9.90 -9.79
C SER A 130 3.54 9.68 -10.82
N GLY A 131 2.44 10.44 -10.75
CA GLY A 131 1.37 10.37 -11.75
C GLY A 131 -0.04 10.24 -11.18
N SER A 132 -0.22 10.19 -9.85
CA SER A 132 -1.53 10.15 -9.19
C SER A 132 -1.79 11.41 -8.33
N PRO A 133 -1.85 12.62 -8.92
CA PRO A 133 -1.96 13.87 -8.16
C PRO A 133 -3.24 13.99 -7.32
N ALA A 134 -4.27 13.22 -7.67
CA ALA A 134 -5.56 13.20 -6.98
C ALA A 134 -5.61 12.23 -5.77
N THR A 135 -4.56 11.47 -5.48
CA THR A 135 -4.54 10.57 -4.31
C THR A 135 -4.78 11.38 -3.02
N SER A 136 -5.86 11.07 -2.30
CA SER A 136 -6.22 11.80 -1.09
C SER A 136 -5.42 11.30 0.12
N ASN A 137 -5.27 9.99 0.26
CA ASN A 137 -4.60 9.32 1.37
C ASN A 137 -3.89 8.03 0.89
N CYS A 138 -2.84 7.65 1.58
CA CYS A 138 -2.23 6.31 1.49
C CYS A 138 -1.65 5.91 2.85
N PHE A 139 -1.46 4.61 3.06
CA PHE A 139 -0.74 4.11 4.22
C PHE A 139 0.03 2.84 3.86
N LEU A 140 1.20 2.69 4.47
CA LEU A 140 2.04 1.52 4.32
C LEU A 140 1.47 0.36 5.14
N VAL A 141 1.42 -0.81 4.51
CA VAL A 141 1.02 -2.06 5.15
C VAL A 141 2.18 -3.04 5.05
N PRO A 142 2.66 -3.66 6.16
CA PRO A 142 3.80 -4.57 6.15
C PRO A 142 3.40 -5.97 5.65
N MET A 143 2.81 -6.03 4.46
CA MET A 143 2.36 -7.24 3.79
C MET A 143 2.65 -7.13 2.28
N ALA A 144 2.81 -8.27 1.62
CA ALA A 144 2.92 -8.30 0.16
C ALA A 144 1.61 -7.87 -0.52
N THR A 145 1.69 -7.39 -1.77
CA THR A 145 0.55 -6.85 -2.53
C THR A 145 -0.69 -7.75 -2.49
N GLY A 146 -0.56 -9.07 -2.69
CA GLY A 146 -1.71 -9.99 -2.60
C GLY A 146 -2.42 -9.99 -1.25
N MET A 147 -1.68 -9.89 -0.14
CA MET A 147 -2.29 -9.82 1.19
C MET A 147 -2.88 -8.43 1.46
N THR A 148 -2.28 -7.38 0.91
CA THR A 148 -2.85 -6.02 0.94
C THR A 148 -4.15 -5.95 0.13
N LEU A 149 -4.22 -6.56 -1.05
CA LEU A 149 -5.46 -6.71 -1.81
C LEU A 149 -6.49 -7.53 -1.03
N THR A 150 -6.08 -8.59 -0.33
CA THR A 150 -6.98 -9.36 0.55
C THR A 150 -7.60 -8.44 1.63
N LEU A 151 -6.79 -7.56 2.25
CA LEU A 151 -7.26 -6.55 3.20
C LEU A 151 -8.27 -5.58 2.56
N CYS A 152 -7.99 -5.10 1.34
CA CYS A 152 -8.90 -4.25 0.57
C CYS A 152 -10.23 -4.97 0.30
N LEU A 153 -10.18 -6.19 -0.24
CA LEU A 153 -11.35 -7.02 -0.54
C LEU A 153 -12.21 -7.31 0.68
N LEU A 154 -11.61 -7.65 1.82
CA LEU A 154 -12.33 -7.85 3.08
C LEU A 154 -13.02 -6.56 3.55
N SER A 155 -12.38 -5.41 3.35
CA SER A 155 -12.93 -4.09 3.68
C SER A 155 -14.08 -3.69 2.74
N LEU A 156 -13.94 -3.97 1.44
CA LEU A 156 -14.97 -3.73 0.43
C LEU A 156 -16.19 -4.63 0.64
N LYS A 157 -15.98 -5.92 0.92
CA LYS A 157 -17.05 -6.88 1.21
C LYS A 157 -17.97 -6.39 2.34
N ARG A 158 -17.40 -5.82 3.41
CA ARG A 158 -18.17 -5.25 4.54
C ARG A 158 -19.05 -4.05 4.16
N ARG A 159 -18.73 -3.36 3.05
CA ARG A 159 -19.50 -2.22 2.53
C ARG A 159 -20.57 -2.64 1.51
N ARG A 160 -20.61 -3.91 1.13
CA ARG A 160 -21.55 -4.47 0.15
C ARG A 160 -22.65 -5.29 0.86
N PRO A 161 -23.79 -5.55 0.19
CA PRO A 161 -24.84 -6.39 0.76
C PRO A 161 -24.31 -7.78 1.18
N ALA A 162 -24.93 -8.42 2.17
CA ALA A 162 -24.45 -9.69 2.73
C ALA A 162 -24.31 -10.83 1.71
N GLY A 163 -25.04 -10.77 0.59
CA GLY A 163 -24.93 -11.74 -0.52
C GLY A 163 -23.79 -11.46 -1.51
N ALA A 164 -23.03 -10.38 -1.35
CA ALA A 164 -21.94 -10.02 -2.27
C ALA A 164 -20.72 -10.92 -2.04
N ARG A 165 -20.36 -11.67 -3.09
CA ARG A 165 -19.24 -12.61 -3.04
C ARG A 165 -18.44 -12.72 -4.33
N PHE A 166 -18.84 -12.08 -5.43
CA PHE A 166 -18.14 -12.17 -6.70
C PHE A 166 -17.14 -11.03 -6.89
N VAL A 167 -15.95 -11.32 -7.39
CA VAL A 167 -14.96 -10.32 -7.81
C VAL A 167 -14.71 -10.51 -9.30
N LEU A 168 -15.05 -9.51 -10.10
CA LEU A 168 -14.78 -9.55 -11.53
C LEU A 168 -13.31 -9.23 -11.75
N TRP A 169 -12.64 -10.01 -12.58
CA TRP A 169 -11.19 -9.95 -12.69
C TRP A 169 -10.76 -10.15 -14.15
N PRO A 170 -10.39 -9.07 -14.86
CA PRO A 170 -9.71 -9.16 -16.16
C PRO A 170 -8.47 -10.03 -16.04
N ARG A 171 -8.54 -11.21 -16.67
CA ARG A 171 -7.63 -12.31 -16.39
C ARG A 171 -6.16 -11.89 -16.55
N ILE A 172 -5.35 -12.30 -15.59
CA ILE A 172 -3.89 -12.24 -15.65
C ILE A 172 -3.33 -13.51 -15.02
N ASP A 173 -2.37 -14.17 -15.66
CA ASP A 173 -1.85 -15.44 -15.15
C ASP A 173 -0.79 -15.22 -14.06
N GLN A 174 -1.19 -14.53 -12.98
CA GLN A 174 -0.39 -14.21 -11.79
C GLN A 174 -1.12 -14.79 -10.56
N LYS A 175 -0.46 -15.73 -9.86
CA LYS A 175 -1.11 -16.53 -8.80
C LYS A 175 -1.54 -15.71 -7.58
N SER A 176 -0.82 -14.65 -7.22
CA SER A 176 -1.13 -13.80 -6.06
C SER A 176 -2.42 -13.01 -6.26
N CYS A 177 -2.66 -12.43 -7.44
CA CYS A 177 -3.88 -11.69 -7.77
C CYS A 177 -5.12 -12.59 -7.71
N PHE A 178 -4.99 -13.84 -8.16
CA PHE A 178 -6.07 -14.83 -8.01
C PHE A 178 -6.24 -15.27 -6.55
N LYS A 179 -5.14 -15.60 -5.86
CA LYS A 179 -5.18 -16.11 -4.50
C LYS A 179 -5.66 -15.09 -3.47
N CYS A 180 -5.51 -13.79 -3.71
CA CYS A 180 -6.02 -12.78 -2.79
C CYS A 180 -7.55 -12.78 -2.73
N ILE A 181 -8.21 -13.02 -3.86
CA ILE A 181 -9.67 -13.15 -3.96
C ILE A 181 -10.14 -14.35 -3.14
N VAL A 182 -9.53 -15.50 -3.36
CA VAL A 182 -9.86 -16.74 -2.65
C VAL A 182 -9.54 -16.63 -1.15
N ALA A 183 -8.40 -16.02 -0.79
CA ALA A 183 -8.02 -15.79 0.61
C ALA A 183 -9.00 -14.86 1.35
N ALA A 184 -9.66 -13.95 0.63
CA ALA A 184 -10.74 -13.12 1.18
C ALA A 184 -12.09 -13.87 1.32
N GLY A 185 -12.15 -15.14 0.92
CA GLY A 185 -13.39 -15.92 0.88
C GLY A 185 -14.39 -15.37 -0.14
N LEU A 186 -13.89 -14.96 -1.31
CA LEU A 186 -14.65 -14.45 -2.44
C LEU A 186 -14.47 -15.35 -3.66
N VAL A 187 -15.41 -15.28 -4.59
CA VAL A 187 -15.44 -16.06 -5.82
C VAL A 187 -14.87 -15.22 -6.97
N PRO A 188 -13.71 -15.61 -7.54
CA PRO A 188 -13.16 -14.94 -8.71
C PRO A 188 -14.00 -15.24 -9.95
N VAL A 189 -14.34 -14.20 -10.72
CA VAL A 189 -15.00 -14.30 -12.02
C VAL A 189 -14.01 -13.83 -13.08
N PRO A 190 -13.26 -14.76 -13.71
CA PRO A 190 -12.27 -14.42 -14.73
C PRO A 190 -12.93 -13.89 -16.00
N ILE A 191 -12.47 -12.74 -16.47
CA ILE A 191 -12.86 -12.15 -17.74
C ILE A 191 -11.74 -12.42 -18.74
N ASP A 192 -12.02 -13.23 -19.75
CA ASP A 192 -11.05 -13.53 -20.78
C ASP A 192 -10.64 -12.28 -21.57
N LEU A 193 -9.38 -12.28 -21.98
CA LEU A 193 -8.79 -11.17 -22.72
C LEU A 193 -9.24 -11.20 -24.18
N CYS A 194 -9.31 -10.04 -24.82
CA CYS A 194 -9.45 -9.93 -26.26
C CYS A 194 -8.10 -9.62 -26.91
N VAL A 195 -7.90 -10.18 -28.11
CA VAL A 195 -6.73 -9.86 -28.94
C VAL A 195 -7.01 -8.56 -29.69
N GLY A 196 -6.02 -7.68 -29.76
CA GLY A 196 -6.15 -6.42 -30.46
C GLY A 196 -6.62 -5.26 -29.58
N THR A 197 -7.10 -4.21 -30.24
CA THR A 197 -7.66 -3.02 -29.59
C THR A 197 -8.98 -2.66 -30.24
N THR A 198 -9.87 -2.04 -29.47
CA THR A 198 -11.12 -1.46 -29.98
C THR A 198 -10.89 -0.16 -30.75
N ASP A 199 -9.67 0.42 -30.67
CA ASP A 199 -9.29 1.58 -31.46
C ASP A 199 -8.91 1.18 -32.90
N ALA A 200 -9.83 1.42 -33.84
CA ALA A 200 -9.63 1.11 -35.26
C ALA A 200 -8.33 1.69 -35.84
N LYS A 201 -7.83 2.82 -35.32
CA LYS A 201 -6.60 3.47 -35.80
C LYS A 201 -5.32 2.74 -35.39
N ARG A 202 -5.37 1.98 -34.29
CA ARG A 202 -4.23 1.25 -33.73
C ARG A 202 -4.33 -0.26 -33.91
N SER A 203 -5.39 -0.72 -34.59
CA SER A 203 -5.69 -2.14 -34.83
C SER A 203 -4.50 -2.94 -35.37
N LYS A 204 -3.74 -2.38 -36.31
CA LYS A 204 -2.55 -3.01 -36.91
C LYS A 204 -1.33 -3.07 -35.97
N GLU A 205 -1.17 -2.08 -35.10
CA GLU A 205 -0.03 -2.03 -34.14
C GLU A 205 -0.29 -2.90 -32.90
N CYS A 206 -1.55 -3.06 -32.53
CA CYS A 206 -1.98 -3.76 -31.33
C CYS A 206 -2.43 -5.20 -31.60
N GLU A 207 -2.25 -5.72 -32.82
CA GLU A 207 -2.78 -7.02 -33.26
C GLU A 207 -2.33 -8.22 -32.40
N HIS A 208 -1.20 -8.09 -31.70
CA HIS A 208 -0.65 -9.13 -30.81
C HIS A 208 -0.89 -8.84 -29.32
N GLN A 209 -1.51 -7.70 -28.97
CA GLN A 209 -1.74 -7.30 -27.59
C GLN A 209 -2.99 -7.98 -27.04
N LEU A 210 -2.96 -8.29 -25.74
CA LEU A 210 -4.11 -8.84 -25.01
C LEU A 210 -4.67 -7.77 -24.07
N GLY A 211 -5.87 -7.28 -24.39
CA GLY A 211 -6.59 -6.27 -23.60
C GLY A 211 -7.79 -6.86 -22.85
N CYS A 212 -8.31 -6.09 -21.90
CA CYS A 212 -9.56 -6.43 -21.23
C CYS A 212 -10.73 -6.45 -22.24
N ASN A 213 -11.47 -7.56 -22.28
CA ASN A 213 -12.68 -7.65 -23.08
C ASN A 213 -13.84 -6.94 -22.35
N LEU A 214 -14.07 -5.68 -22.70
CA LEU A 214 -15.10 -4.85 -22.08
C LEU A 214 -16.50 -5.41 -22.28
N ASP A 215 -16.80 -6.06 -23.41
CA ASP A 215 -18.12 -6.64 -23.66
C ASP A 215 -18.39 -7.82 -22.71
N GLN A 216 -17.40 -8.69 -22.52
CA GLN A 216 -17.49 -9.78 -21.54
C GLN A 216 -17.59 -9.24 -20.11
N LEU A 217 -16.82 -8.19 -19.79
CA LEU A 217 -16.91 -7.53 -18.49
C LEU A 217 -18.33 -6.97 -18.25
N CYS A 218 -18.94 -6.34 -19.26
CA CYS A 218 -20.31 -5.84 -19.17
C CYS A 218 -21.32 -6.96 -18.90
N LEU A 219 -21.20 -8.09 -19.60
CA LEU A 219 -22.06 -9.26 -19.37
C LEU A 219 -21.89 -9.81 -17.95
N ALA A 220 -20.66 -9.93 -17.48
CA ALA A 220 -20.34 -10.38 -16.13
C ALA A 220 -20.86 -9.42 -15.04
N CYS A 221 -20.88 -8.11 -15.31
CA CYS A 221 -21.46 -7.12 -14.40
C CYS A 221 -22.97 -7.31 -14.20
N ILE A 222 -23.69 -7.77 -15.23
CA ILE A 222 -25.16 -7.93 -15.17
C ILE A 222 -25.54 -9.23 -14.44
N LYS A 223 -24.88 -10.34 -14.77
CA LYS A 223 -25.14 -11.66 -14.18
C LYS A 223 -23.83 -12.40 -13.91
N PRO A 224 -23.11 -12.10 -12.80
CA PRO A 224 -21.78 -12.66 -12.55
C PRO A 224 -21.77 -14.18 -12.38
N ALA A 225 -22.78 -14.74 -11.69
CA ALA A 225 -22.88 -16.18 -11.47
C ALA A 225 -23.22 -16.95 -12.75
N LEU A 226 -24.12 -16.42 -13.59
CA LEU A 226 -24.45 -17.01 -14.88
C LEU A 226 -23.23 -16.99 -15.81
N PHE A 227 -22.58 -15.83 -15.90
CA PHE A 227 -21.36 -15.65 -16.69
C PHE A 227 -20.28 -16.67 -16.31
N LEU A 228 -20.02 -16.82 -15.00
CA LEU A 228 -19.05 -17.79 -14.51
C LEU A 228 -19.42 -19.22 -14.89
N ARG A 229 -20.70 -19.61 -14.75
CA ARG A 229 -21.16 -20.96 -15.11
C ARG A 229 -21.09 -21.27 -16.61
N GLU A 230 -21.38 -20.28 -17.45
CA GLU A 230 -21.36 -20.45 -18.90
C GLU A 230 -19.94 -20.50 -19.46
N ARG A 231 -19.00 -19.73 -18.88
CA ARG A 231 -17.62 -19.61 -19.38
C ARG A 231 -16.65 -20.56 -18.68
N TRP A 232 -16.89 -20.85 -17.40
CA TRP A 232 -15.98 -21.58 -16.51
C TRP A 232 -16.76 -22.55 -15.59
N PRO A 233 -17.46 -23.56 -16.16
CA PRO A 233 -18.34 -24.44 -15.39
C PRO A 233 -17.62 -25.20 -14.26
N GLU A 234 -16.41 -25.72 -14.54
CA GLU A 234 -15.61 -26.44 -13.53
C GLU A 234 -15.23 -25.53 -12.36
N ALA A 235 -14.76 -24.32 -12.64
CA ALA A 235 -14.43 -23.34 -11.60
C ALA A 235 -15.69 -22.89 -10.83
N ALA A 236 -16.83 -22.78 -11.50
CA ALA A 236 -18.09 -22.46 -10.84
C ALA A 236 -18.48 -23.56 -9.84
N ASP A 237 -18.34 -24.82 -10.22
CA ASP A 237 -18.66 -25.96 -9.35
C ASP A 237 -17.69 -26.05 -8.16
N ASP A 238 -16.39 -25.88 -8.40
CA ASP A 238 -15.35 -25.84 -7.34
C ASP A 238 -15.57 -24.71 -6.31
N GLN A 239 -16.12 -23.58 -6.77
CA GLN A 239 -16.44 -22.42 -5.92
C GLN A 239 -17.87 -22.49 -5.32
N GLY A 240 -18.60 -23.60 -5.56
CA GLY A 240 -19.95 -23.82 -5.03
C GLY A 240 -21.01 -22.86 -5.60
N VAL A 241 -20.86 -22.42 -6.86
CA VAL A 241 -21.79 -21.53 -7.54
C VAL A 241 -22.85 -22.34 -8.27
N THR A 242 -24.09 -22.30 -7.76
CA THR A 242 -25.18 -23.15 -8.24
C THR A 242 -25.94 -22.57 -9.44
N GLN A 243 -26.77 -23.38 -10.09
CA GLN A 243 -27.72 -22.89 -11.11
C GLN A 243 -28.76 -21.91 -10.55
N GLU A 244 -29.08 -22.01 -9.26
CA GLU A 244 -29.97 -21.04 -8.59
C GLU A 244 -29.28 -19.68 -8.44
N ASP A 245 -27.97 -19.69 -8.14
CA ASP A 245 -27.17 -18.47 -8.10
C ASP A 245 -27.12 -17.79 -9.47
N ALA A 246 -27.01 -18.55 -10.57
CA ALA A 246 -27.05 -18.01 -11.93
C ALA A 246 -28.36 -17.25 -12.22
N LYS A 247 -29.49 -17.70 -11.68
CA LYS A 247 -30.77 -17.01 -11.82
C LYS A 247 -30.87 -15.79 -10.90
N ARG A 248 -30.43 -15.93 -9.65
CA ARG A 248 -30.64 -14.94 -8.58
C ARG A 248 -29.62 -13.79 -8.58
N CYS A 249 -28.34 -14.08 -8.73
CA CYS A 249 -27.26 -13.12 -8.49
C CYS A 249 -27.17 -12.08 -9.61
N GLY A 250 -27.35 -10.80 -9.26
CA GLY A 250 -27.16 -9.64 -10.13
C GLY A 250 -25.96 -8.78 -9.71
N PRO A 251 -25.91 -7.49 -10.14
CA PRO A 251 -24.81 -6.57 -9.84
C PRO A 251 -24.55 -6.36 -8.34
N GLU A 252 -25.58 -6.46 -7.50
CA GLU A 252 -25.51 -6.34 -6.05
C GLU A 252 -24.68 -7.45 -5.40
N SER A 253 -24.52 -8.59 -6.08
CA SER A 253 -23.71 -9.72 -5.62
C SER A 253 -22.21 -9.55 -5.91
N ILE A 254 -21.82 -8.48 -6.62
CA ILE A 254 -20.44 -8.15 -6.94
C ILE A 254 -19.84 -7.31 -5.82
N VAL A 255 -18.64 -7.68 -5.36
CA VAL A 255 -17.86 -6.93 -4.39
C VAL A 255 -17.14 -5.77 -5.08
N CYS A 256 -16.33 -6.09 -6.09
CA CYS A 256 -15.59 -5.13 -6.89
C CYS A 256 -15.19 -5.71 -8.25
N ILE A 257 -14.64 -4.84 -9.10
CA ILE A 257 -13.79 -5.24 -10.23
C ILE A 257 -12.34 -5.03 -9.80
N LEU A 258 -11.53 -6.08 -9.89
CA LEU A 258 -10.09 -6.05 -9.62
C LEU A 258 -9.32 -6.00 -10.93
N SER A 259 -8.87 -4.81 -11.33
CA SER A 259 -8.08 -4.58 -12.54
C SER A 259 -6.58 -4.67 -12.28
N THR A 260 -5.77 -4.68 -13.35
CA THR A 260 -4.31 -4.74 -13.26
C THR A 260 -3.65 -3.79 -14.26
N THR A 261 -2.72 -2.96 -13.77
CA THR A 261 -1.89 -2.08 -14.61
C THR A 261 -0.62 -2.75 -15.07
N LEU A 262 0.27 -3.07 -14.13
CA LEU A 262 1.58 -3.65 -14.42
C LEU A 262 1.42 -5.15 -14.69
N CYS A 263 1.72 -5.55 -15.93
CA CYS A 263 1.56 -6.93 -16.36
C CYS A 263 2.62 -7.34 -17.39
N PHE A 264 2.84 -8.65 -17.52
CA PHE A 264 3.75 -9.19 -18.53
C PHE A 264 3.12 -9.13 -19.92
N SER A 265 3.88 -8.63 -20.89
CA SER A 265 3.56 -8.73 -22.32
C SER A 265 3.27 -10.19 -22.70
N PRO A 266 2.30 -10.48 -23.59
CA PRO A 266 1.56 -9.54 -24.46
C PRO A 266 0.35 -8.85 -23.83
N ARG A 267 0.05 -9.08 -22.54
CA ARG A 267 -1.02 -8.36 -21.85
C ARG A 267 -0.66 -6.88 -21.72
N ILE A 268 -1.64 -6.01 -21.90
CA ILE A 268 -1.51 -4.57 -21.67
C ILE A 268 -2.25 -4.14 -20.39
N PRO A 269 -1.90 -2.98 -19.81
CA PRO A 269 -2.64 -2.42 -18.68
C PRO A 269 -4.14 -2.29 -18.99
N ASP A 270 -4.98 -2.57 -17.99
CA ASP A 270 -6.42 -2.40 -18.13
C ASP A 270 -6.81 -0.92 -18.29
N SER A 271 -7.82 -0.65 -19.12
CA SER A 271 -8.31 0.73 -19.34
C SER A 271 -9.17 1.20 -18.17
N HIS A 272 -8.56 1.85 -17.18
CA HIS A 272 -9.24 2.37 -15.99
C HIS A 272 -10.41 3.29 -16.30
N MET A 273 -10.24 4.16 -17.30
CA MET A 273 -11.29 5.10 -17.69
C MET A 273 -12.51 4.36 -18.24
N ALA A 274 -12.29 3.36 -19.10
CA ALA A 274 -13.38 2.55 -19.64
C ALA A 274 -14.07 1.71 -18.56
N ILE A 275 -13.29 1.09 -17.67
CA ILE A 275 -13.84 0.30 -16.54
C ILE A 275 -14.62 1.22 -15.58
N THR A 276 -14.08 2.39 -15.24
CA THR A 276 -14.72 3.33 -14.31
C THR A 276 -16.01 3.92 -14.87
N LEU A 277 -16.04 4.27 -16.17
CA LEU A 277 -17.27 4.73 -16.84
C LEU A 277 -18.38 3.68 -16.75
N GLN A 278 -18.04 2.41 -16.88
CA GLN A 278 -18.99 1.31 -16.74
C GLN A 278 -19.46 1.12 -15.28
N LEU A 279 -18.56 1.30 -14.32
CA LEU A 279 -18.85 1.20 -12.88
C LEU A 279 -19.76 2.31 -12.36
N MET A 280 -19.62 3.53 -12.87
CA MET A 280 -20.47 4.67 -12.48
C MET A 280 -21.95 4.45 -12.83
N GLN A 281 -22.24 3.59 -13.83
CA GLN A 281 -23.60 3.21 -14.17
C GLN A 281 -24.18 2.10 -13.27
N MET A 282 -23.35 1.38 -12.50
CA MET A 282 -23.71 0.13 -11.83
C MET A 282 -23.46 0.10 -10.30
N MET A 283 -22.97 1.19 -9.70
CA MET A 283 -22.68 1.30 -8.25
C MET A 283 -21.78 0.16 -7.71
N VAL A 284 -20.76 -0.26 -8.47
CA VAL A 284 -19.77 -1.26 -8.05
C VAL A 284 -18.46 -0.55 -7.69
N ILE A 285 -17.78 -1.03 -6.65
CA ILE A 285 -16.53 -0.41 -6.17
C ILE A 285 -15.36 -0.87 -7.05
N TYR A 286 -14.46 0.05 -7.38
CA TYR A 286 -13.26 -0.20 -8.17
C TYR A 286 -12.05 -0.42 -7.27
N ASP A 287 -11.27 -1.47 -7.54
CA ASP A 287 -9.96 -1.69 -6.92
C ASP A 287 -8.95 -2.04 -8.02
N CYS A 288 -7.71 -1.57 -7.87
CA CYS A 288 -6.67 -1.71 -8.89
C CYS A 288 -5.43 -2.33 -8.28
N ASP A 289 -4.90 -3.36 -8.94
CA ASP A 289 -3.57 -3.90 -8.66
C ASP A 289 -2.55 -3.07 -9.46
N GLU A 290 -1.78 -2.25 -8.73
CA GLU A 290 -0.67 -1.43 -9.22
C GLU A 290 0.69 -2.08 -8.95
#